data_AF-A0A1L3MXW3-F1
#
_entry.id   AF-A0A1L3MXW3-F1
#
_cell.length_a   1.000
_cell.length_b   1.000
_cell.length_c   1.000
_cell.angle_alpha   90.00
_cell.angle_beta   90.00
_cell.angle_gamma   90.00
#
_symmetry.space_group_name_H-M   'P 1'
#
loop_
_entity.id
_entity.type
_entity.pdbx_description
1 polymer ?
#
loop_
_entity_poly.entity_id
_entity_poly.type
_entity_poly.pdbx_seq_one_letter_code
_entity_poly.pdbx_strand_id
1 'polypeptide(L)'
;MSESSATTEILIQLPQALVSELDGLVKQENGNRNELIYQATKMYIRERKKRQIRESMRRGYMEMAKINLNIASEAFLAESEADHTVERLVSGG
;
A
#
# COMPACT_ATOMS: atom_id res chain seq x y z
N MET A 1 23.35 -27.73 15.41
CA MET A 1 22.08 -27.01 15.22
C MET A 1 21.88 -26.90 13.72
N SER A 2 20.90 -27.60 13.17
CA SER A 2 20.71 -27.68 11.72
C SER A 2 20.22 -26.31 11.20
N GLU A 3 20.94 -25.73 10.25
CA GLU A 3 20.52 -24.51 9.56
C GLU A 3 19.14 -24.74 8.94
N SER A 4 18.16 -23.93 9.34
CA SER A 4 16.86 -23.90 8.68
C SER A 4 17.07 -23.37 7.26
N SER A 5 16.82 -24.20 6.25
CA SER A 5 16.77 -23.78 4.85
C SER A 5 15.91 -22.50 4.72
N ALA A 6 16.42 -21.50 4.01
CA ALA A 6 15.73 -20.22 3.78
C ALA A 6 14.47 -20.32 2.90
N THR A 7 14.14 -21.53 2.43
CA THR A 7 13.01 -21.78 1.54
C THR A 7 12.19 -22.98 2.04
N THR A 8 10.88 -22.91 1.83
CA THR A 8 9.93 -23.97 2.17
C THR A 8 9.19 -24.37 0.91
N GLU A 9 9.17 -25.66 0.61
CA GLU A 9 8.40 -26.22 -0.50
C GLU A 9 6.93 -26.41 -0.09
N ILE A 10 6.03 -26.14 -1.02
CA ILE A 10 4.59 -26.35 -0.85
C ILE A 10 4.04 -27.11 -2.05
N LEU A 11 3.11 -28.04 -1.79
CA LEU A 11 2.35 -28.73 -2.82
C LEU A 11 0.99 -28.05 -2.97
N ILE A 12 0.62 -27.69 -4.20
CA ILE A 12 -0.67 -27.06 -4.51
C ILE A 12 -1.40 -27.83 -5.62
N GLN A 13 -2.72 -27.78 -5.58
CA GLN A 13 -3.57 -28.30 -6.65
C GLN A 13 -4.20 -27.12 -7.38
N LEU A 14 -4.02 -27.08 -8.69
CA LEU A 14 -4.56 -26.04 -9.56
C LEU A 14 -5.45 -26.68 -10.64
N PRO A 15 -6.51 -26.00 -11.10
CA PRO A 15 -7.29 -26.46 -12.24
C PRO A 15 -6.41 -26.67 -13.47
N GLN A 16 -6.65 -27.75 -14.21
CA GLN A 16 -5.83 -28.07 -15.39
C GLN A 16 -5.82 -26.93 -16.42
N ALA A 17 -6.96 -26.26 -16.61
CA ALA A 17 -7.07 -25.10 -17.50
C ALA A 17 -6.09 -23.97 -17.12
N LEU A 18 -5.97 -23.68 -15.81
CA LEU A 18 -5.05 -22.67 -15.31
C LEU A 18 -3.59 -23.07 -15.52
N VAL A 19 -3.25 -24.35 -15.30
CA VAL A 19 -1.90 -24.85 -15.58
C VAL A 19 -1.55 -24.70 -17.05
N SER A 20 -2.49 -24.99 -17.96
CA SER A 20 -2.30 -24.82 -19.40
C SER A 20 -2.12 -23.35 -19.81
N GLU A 21 -2.83 -22.42 -19.15
CA GLU A 21 -2.64 -20.98 -19.37
C GLU A 21 -1.26 -20.52 -18.88
N LEU A 22 -0.86 -20.96 -17.68
CA LEU A 22 0.48 -20.72 -17.13
C LEU A 22 1.58 -21.21 -18.06
N ASP A 23 1.41 -22.39 -18.66
CA ASP A 23 2.34 -22.94 -19.65
C ASP A 23 2.47 -22.08 -20.90
N GLY A 24 1.37 -21.48 -21.36
CA GLY A 24 1.38 -20.54 -22.48
C GLY A 24 2.27 -19.34 -22.19
N LEU A 25 2.08 -18.72 -21.01
CA LEU A 25 2.86 -17.56 -20.56
C LEU A 25 4.35 -17.90 -20.37
N VAL A 26 4.63 -19.01 -19.69
CA VAL A 26 6.01 -19.48 -19.45
C VAL A 26 6.76 -19.71 -20.76
N LYS A 27 6.10 -20.26 -21.78
CA LYS A 27 6.69 -20.47 -23.11
C LYS A 27 6.98 -19.15 -23.82
N GLN A 28 6.08 -18.17 -23.72
CA GLN A 28 6.25 -16.86 -24.35
C GLN A 28 7.40 -16.07 -23.72
N GLU A 29 7.55 -16.15 -22.39
CA GLU A 29 8.57 -15.41 -21.63
C GLU A 29 9.88 -16.18 -21.43
N ASN A 30 9.98 -17.41 -21.97
CA ASN A 30 11.11 -18.32 -21.82
C ASN A 30 11.52 -18.54 -20.33
N GLY A 31 10.51 -18.67 -19.46
CA GLY A 31 10.68 -18.74 -18.00
C GLY A 31 10.42 -20.13 -17.39
N ASN A 32 10.11 -20.17 -16.08
CA ASN A 32 9.71 -21.38 -15.34
C ASN A 32 8.40 -21.13 -14.57
N ARG A 33 7.54 -22.16 -14.49
CA ARG A 33 6.32 -22.18 -13.67
C ARG A 33 6.59 -21.75 -12.22
N ASN A 34 7.64 -22.28 -11.60
CA ASN A 34 7.95 -21.99 -10.19
C ASN A 34 8.23 -20.49 -9.99
N GLU A 35 8.98 -19.89 -10.91
CA GLU A 35 9.30 -18.46 -10.82
C GLU A 35 8.06 -17.61 -11.05
N LEU A 36 7.24 -17.95 -12.04
CA LEU A 36 5.98 -17.26 -12.30
C LEU A 36 5.05 -17.33 -11.08
N ILE A 37 4.84 -18.53 -10.51
CA ILE A 37 4.01 -18.73 -9.31
C ILE A 37 4.58 -17.94 -8.12
N TYR A 38 5.90 -17.94 -7.94
CA TYR A 38 6.58 -17.18 -6.90
C TYR A 38 6.33 -15.67 -7.06
N GLN A 39 6.51 -15.11 -8.25
CA GLN A 39 6.29 -13.69 -8.51
C GLN A 39 4.82 -13.31 -8.35
N ALA A 40 3.90 -14.13 -8.86
CA ALA A 40 2.45 -13.92 -8.70
C ALA A 40 2.06 -13.91 -7.21
N THR A 41 2.59 -14.84 -6.42
CA THR A 41 2.34 -14.92 -4.97
C THR A 41 2.90 -13.69 -4.26
N LYS A 42 4.14 -13.28 -4.57
CA LYS A 42 4.77 -12.10 -3.99
C LYS A 42 3.99 -10.83 -4.31
N MET A 43 3.54 -10.68 -5.56
CA MET A 43 2.71 -9.56 -6.01
C MET A 43 1.38 -9.53 -5.25
N TYR A 44 0.69 -10.67 -5.16
CA TYR A 44 -0.60 -10.78 -4.47
C TYR A 44 -0.49 -10.37 -2.99
N ILE A 45 0.54 -10.85 -2.29
CA ILE A 45 0.79 -10.49 -0.89
C ILE A 45 1.06 -8.98 -0.76
N ARG A 46 1.90 -8.41 -1.65
CA ARG A 46 2.22 -6.98 -1.64
C ARG A 46 0.97 -6.13 -1.79
N GLU A 47 0.12 -6.44 -2.77
CA GLU A 47 -1.07 -5.64 -3.04
C GLU A 47 -2.12 -5.78 -1.95
N ARG A 48 -2.24 -6.97 -1.34
CA ARG A 48 -3.13 -7.18 -0.19
C ARG A 48 -2.68 -6.37 1.04
N LYS A 49 -1.38 -6.33 1.33
CA LYS A 49 -0.82 -5.48 2.40
C LYS A 49 -1.07 -3.99 2.13
N LYS A 50 -0.85 -3.54 0.90
CA LYS A 50 -1.11 -2.15 0.48
C LYS A 50 -2.57 -1.77 0.70
N ARG A 51 -3.51 -2.65 0.33
CA ARG A 51 -4.94 -2.45 0.56
C ARG A 51 -5.26 -2.35 2.05
N GLN A 52 -4.72 -3.25 2.88
CA GLN A 52 -4.93 -3.23 4.32
C GLN A 52 -4.43 -1.92 4.96
N ILE A 53 -3.26 -1.43 4.56
CA ILE A 53 -2.72 -0.15 5.04
C ILE A 53 -3.68 0.99 4.70
N ARG A 54 -4.12 1.09 3.44
CA ARG A 54 -5.08 2.14 3.02
C ARG A 54 -6.39 2.08 3.79
N GLU A 55 -6.95 0.89 3.98
CA GLU A 55 -8.20 0.71 4.74
C GLU A 55 -8.00 1.09 6.21
N SER A 56 -6.86 0.73 6.81
CA SER A 56 -6.52 1.11 8.18
C SER A 56 -6.36 2.62 8.33
N MET A 57 -5.66 3.27 7.40
CA MET A 57 -5.52 4.74 7.39
C MET A 57 -6.88 5.42 7.29
N ARG A 58 -7.75 4.97 6.36
CA ARG A 58 -9.10 5.52 6.20
C ARG A 58 -9.91 5.41 7.49
N ARG A 59 -9.86 4.26 8.17
CA ARG A 59 -10.54 4.07 9.46
C ARG A 59 -10.00 5.02 10.52
N GLY A 60 -8.69 5.10 10.69
CA GLY A 60 -8.07 6.01 11.66
C GLY A 60 -8.46 7.47 11.42
N TYR A 61 -8.51 7.92 10.16
CA TYR A 61 -8.97 9.27 9.82
C TYR A 61 -10.44 9.51 10.17
N MET A 62 -11.31 8.54 9.94
CA MET A 62 -12.73 8.67 10.32
C MET A 62 -12.90 8.67 11.84
N GLU A 63 -12.18 7.81 12.55
CA GLU A 63 -12.20 7.74 14.02
C GLU A 63 -11.73 9.06 14.65
N MET A 64 -10.71 9.69 14.07
CA MET A 64 -10.16 10.96 14.54
C MET A 64 -10.85 12.18 13.96
N ALA A 65 -11.87 12.03 13.09
CA ALA A 65 -12.44 13.14 12.33
C ALA A 65 -12.90 14.31 13.21
N LYS A 66 -13.55 14.01 14.36
CA LYS A 66 -14.01 15.04 15.31
C LYS A 66 -12.85 15.79 15.96
N ILE A 67 -11.81 15.07 16.38
CA ILE A 67 -10.63 15.67 17.04
C ILE A 67 -9.88 16.54 16.03
N ASN A 68 -9.62 16.01 14.83
CA ASN A 68 -8.94 16.74 13.77
C ASN A 68 -9.71 18.01 13.38
N LEU A 69 -11.04 17.95 13.30
CA LEU A 69 -11.87 19.11 13.00
C LEU A 69 -11.80 20.16 14.11
N ASN A 70 -11.85 19.75 15.37
CA ASN A 70 -11.76 20.68 16.50
C ASN A 70 -10.42 21.41 16.51
N ILE A 71 -9.30 20.68 16.38
CA ILE A 71 -7.96 21.27 16.36
C ILE A 71 -7.82 22.24 15.19
N ALA A 72 -8.29 21.87 14.00
CA ALA A 72 -8.26 22.75 12.83
C ALA A 72 -9.09 24.02 13.06
N SER A 73 -10.25 23.91 13.71
CA SER A 73 -11.10 25.06 14.01
C SER A 73 -10.46 25.98 15.06
N GLU A 74 -9.80 25.42 16.08
CA GLU A 74 -9.08 26.18 17.10
C GLU A 74 -7.88 26.94 16.53
N ALA A 75 -7.16 26.35 15.57
CA ALA A 75 -5.99 26.96 14.94
C ALA A 75 -6.33 28.03 13.88
N PHE A 76 -7.55 28.01 13.32
CA PHE A 76 -7.94 28.81 12.15
C PHE A 76 -7.68 30.31 12.31
N LEU A 77 -8.04 30.89 13.45
CA LEU A 77 -7.88 32.34 13.67
C LEU A 77 -6.40 32.74 13.75
N ALA A 78 -5.58 31.91 14.39
CA ALA A 78 -4.14 32.14 14.49
C ALA A 78 -3.45 32.04 13.11
N GLU A 79 -3.87 31.09 12.27
CA GLU A 79 -3.38 30.99 10.89
C GLU A 79 -3.77 32.23 10.06
N SER A 80 -5.03 32.68 10.16
CA SER A 80 -5.50 33.87 9.43
C SER A 80 -4.79 35.15 9.86
N GLU A 81 -4.52 35.34 11.16
CA GLU A 81 -3.76 36.49 11.66
C GLU A 81 -2.30 36.46 11.16
N ALA A 82 -1.69 35.27 11.15
CA ALA A 82 -0.33 35.09 10.63
C ALA A 82 -0.25 35.41 9.13
N ASP A 83 -1.18 34.92 8.31
CA ASP A 83 -1.24 35.20 6.88
C ASP A 83 -1.38 36.70 6.60
N HIS A 84 -2.32 37.38 7.28
CA HIS A 84 -2.48 38.83 7.15
C HIS A 84 -1.24 39.61 7.59
N THR A 85 -0.56 39.16 8.64
CA THR A 85 0.68 39.79 9.10
C THR A 85 1.78 39.67 8.04
N VAL A 86 1.92 38.51 7.41
CA VAL A 86 2.86 38.28 6.32
C VAL A 86 2.53 39.17 5.12
N GLU A 87 1.27 39.19 4.67
CA GLU A 87 0.83 40.04 3.55
C GLU A 87 1.17 41.52 3.79
N ARG A 88 0.92 42.02 5.00
CA ARG A 88 1.19 43.42 5.35
C ARG A 88 2.68 43.76 5.36
N LEU A 89 3.53 42.80 5.76
CA LEU A 89 4.98 42.97 5.76
C LEU A 89 5.58 43.00 4.35
N VAL A 90 5.05 42.19 3.42
CA VAL A 90 5.58 42.10 2.05
C VAL A 90 4.99 43.14 1.09
N SER A 91 3.81 43.67 1.40
CA SER A 91 3.14 44.70 0.58
C SER A 91 3.73 46.11 0.76
N GLY A 92 4.69 46.28 1.67
CA GLY A 92 5.29 47.58 1.98
C GLY A 92 4.23 48.57 2.46
N GLY A 93 3.67 48.33 3.66
CA GLY A 93 2.67 49.21 4.27
C GLY A 93 3.06 50.69 4.28
#